data_AF-A0A9D8N0M8-F1
#
_entry.id   AF-A0A9D8N0M8-F1
#
_cell.length_a   1.000
_cell.length_b   1.000
_cell.length_c   1.000
_cell.angle_alpha   90.00
_cell.angle_beta   90.00
_cell.angle_gamma   90.00
#
_symmetry.space_group_name_H-M   'P 1'
#
loop_
_entity.id
_entity.type
_entity.pdbx_description
1 polymer ?
#
loop_
_entity_poly.entity_id
_entity_poly.type
_entity_poly.pdbx_seq_one_letter_code
_entity_poly.pdbx_strand_id
1 'polypeptide(L)'
;MKKIALFFGAFDPIRKSHVETADLFAERVKADELTILPIKVEELNYPPTEDEHFDKMLAAAFYKKNYVVKPRSYEKCFEYILDTAKKVKAENRVSEVYILVCIDVITRLKRNGNLPAAVCDAVRAAATDGRILQYPSDKEAGDVGFRFSTIVCPSAEELAINIKKTPPTFIKAQAALGLYDKLLPHSVAAYIEENGVYKNEYSDFLTDVLKPSRLTHTAGVMSLAVTYATRVKCSIIDAYVAAMLHDCAKYLSASDWGYTLPEGVPDSVAHQFLGAYVAENVLEIKSKDVLNAIRYHTTGRPEMSKLEKVVFLADLLEQGRTYDEVDTLRKAVDDDFDEGFKLCVDRLNKLLDKSGYEKYYLTGACRDYYCGKK
;
A
#
# COMPACT_ATOMS: atom_id res chain seq x y z
N MET A 1 -24.73 32.85 10.41
CA MET A 1 -23.91 32.80 9.18
C MET A 1 -23.37 31.39 9.05
N LYS A 2 -23.34 30.81 7.84
CA LYS A 2 -23.01 29.39 7.63
C LYS A 2 -21.49 29.17 7.76
N LYS A 3 -21.06 28.09 8.41
CA LYS A 3 -19.68 27.59 8.46
C LYS A 3 -19.57 26.34 7.60
N ILE A 4 -18.67 26.37 6.62
CA ILE A 4 -18.45 25.23 5.72
C ILE A 4 -17.06 24.67 5.96
N ALA A 5 -16.97 23.35 6.07
CA ALA A 5 -15.74 22.59 6.15
C ALA A 5 -15.50 21.85 4.83
N LEU A 6 -14.25 21.80 4.38
CA LEU A 6 -13.81 21.13 3.15
C LEU A 6 -12.73 20.11 3.53
N PHE A 7 -12.93 18.84 3.23
CA PHE A 7 -12.00 17.78 3.59
C PHE A 7 -11.45 17.07 2.35
N PHE A 8 -10.16 17.30 2.07
CA PHE A 8 -9.45 16.77 0.92
C PHE A 8 -8.60 15.56 1.31
N GLY A 9 -8.61 14.50 0.50
CA GLY A 9 -7.81 13.31 0.72
C GLY A 9 -7.80 12.39 -0.49
N ALA A 10 -6.87 11.42 -0.54
CA ALA A 10 -6.93 10.40 -1.59
C ALA A 10 -8.05 9.40 -1.33
N PHE A 11 -8.28 9.09 -0.05
CA PHE A 11 -9.30 8.17 0.45
C PHE A 11 -9.26 6.79 -0.23
N ASP A 12 -8.11 6.35 -0.74
CA ASP A 12 -8.00 5.14 -1.55
C ASP A 12 -7.01 4.13 -0.93
N PRO A 13 -7.49 3.12 -0.17
CA PRO A 13 -8.90 2.82 0.13
C PRO A 13 -9.47 3.73 1.23
N ILE A 14 -10.81 3.79 1.33
CA ILE A 14 -11.49 4.56 2.37
C ILE A 14 -11.35 3.83 3.71
N ARG A 15 -10.76 4.48 4.73
CA ARG A 15 -10.50 3.93 6.07
C ARG A 15 -11.46 4.50 7.11
N LYS A 16 -11.69 3.77 8.21
CA LYS A 16 -12.41 4.23 9.40
C LYS A 16 -11.84 5.54 9.93
N SER A 17 -10.51 5.63 9.95
CA SER A 17 -9.81 6.84 10.36
C SER A 17 -10.17 8.07 9.52
N HIS A 18 -10.49 7.92 8.23
CA HIS A 18 -10.96 9.04 7.41
C HIS A 18 -12.35 9.51 7.88
N VAL A 19 -13.25 8.59 8.19
CA VAL A 19 -14.60 8.90 8.68
C VAL A 19 -14.54 9.55 10.07
N GLU A 20 -13.74 8.99 10.98
CA GLU A 20 -13.51 9.55 12.32
C GLU A 20 -12.88 10.95 12.26
N THR A 21 -11.91 11.14 11.36
CA THR A 21 -11.28 12.45 11.13
C THR A 21 -12.28 13.47 10.60
N ALA A 22 -13.14 13.08 9.65
CA ALA A 22 -14.20 13.94 9.13
C ALA A 22 -15.17 14.38 10.23
N ASP A 23 -15.56 13.44 11.10
CA ASP A 23 -16.45 13.69 12.23
C ASP A 23 -15.85 14.69 13.22
N LEU A 24 -14.63 14.41 13.68
CA LEU A 24 -13.89 15.28 14.59
C LEU A 24 -13.68 16.67 13.99
N PHE A 25 -13.35 16.74 12.70
CA PHE A 25 -13.15 18.02 12.01
C PHE A 25 -14.44 18.85 12.00
N ALA A 26 -15.55 18.26 11.56
CA ALA A 26 -16.84 18.94 11.49
C ALA A 26 -17.30 19.44 12.88
N GLU A 27 -17.12 18.62 13.92
CA GLU A 27 -17.45 19.00 15.30
C GLU A 27 -16.57 20.14 15.80
N ARG A 28 -15.25 20.04 15.60
CA ARG A 28 -14.26 21.00 16.09
C ARG A 28 -14.49 22.41 15.56
N VAL A 29 -14.82 22.52 14.26
CA VAL A 29 -15.09 23.83 13.63
C VAL A 29 -16.55 24.25 13.73
N LYS A 30 -17.42 23.39 14.30
CA LYS A 30 -18.87 23.57 14.36
C LYS A 30 -19.44 23.84 12.97
N ALA A 31 -19.09 22.98 12.00
CA ALA A 31 -19.50 23.14 10.61
C ALA A 31 -20.99 22.84 10.44
N ASP A 32 -21.70 23.72 9.73
CA ASP A 32 -23.07 23.47 9.29
C ASP A 32 -23.09 22.42 8.15
N GLU A 33 -21.99 22.34 7.38
CA GLU A 33 -21.82 21.42 6.26
C GLU A 33 -20.34 21.03 6.11
N LEU A 34 -20.09 19.75 5.85
CA LEU A 34 -18.76 19.22 5.50
C LEU A 34 -18.79 18.68 4.08
N THR A 35 -17.95 19.22 3.19
CA THR A 35 -17.76 18.68 1.84
C THR A 35 -16.55 17.75 1.80
N ILE A 36 -16.74 16.50 1.36
CA ILE A 36 -15.68 15.52 1.13
C ILE A 36 -15.20 15.64 -0.32
N LEU A 37 -13.90 15.89 -0.49
CA LEU A 37 -13.25 16.26 -1.76
C LEU A 37 -12.10 15.28 -2.09
N PRO A 38 -12.41 14.13 -2.70
CA PRO A 38 -11.41 13.16 -3.13
C PRO A 38 -10.46 13.70 -4.21
N ILE A 39 -9.15 13.46 -4.06
CA ILE A 39 -8.10 13.77 -5.03
C ILE A 39 -7.38 12.49 -5.47
N LYS A 40 -7.30 12.23 -6.77
CA LYS A 40 -6.63 11.03 -7.30
C LYS A 40 -5.11 11.10 -7.11
N VAL A 41 -4.55 10.09 -6.46
CA VAL A 41 -3.09 9.92 -6.29
C VAL A 41 -2.66 8.61 -6.96
N GLU A 42 -1.96 8.71 -8.09
CA GLU A 42 -1.68 7.57 -8.97
C GLU A 42 -0.53 6.67 -8.51
N GLU A 43 0.49 7.19 -7.84
CA GLU A 43 1.80 6.55 -7.88
C GLU A 43 2.10 5.49 -6.82
N LEU A 44 1.16 5.11 -5.93
CA LEU A 44 1.50 4.20 -4.81
C LEU A 44 0.38 3.25 -4.36
N ASN A 45 -0.80 3.27 -4.99
CA ASN A 45 -1.98 2.56 -4.50
C ASN A 45 -2.41 1.44 -5.46
N TYR A 46 -1.52 0.48 -5.72
CA TYR A 46 -1.87 -0.71 -6.51
C TYR A 46 -2.57 -1.77 -5.62
N PRO A 47 -3.55 -2.55 -6.14
CA PRO A 47 -4.22 -2.39 -7.43
C PRO A 47 -5.01 -1.06 -7.49
N PRO A 48 -5.13 -0.46 -8.69
CA PRO A 48 -5.92 0.75 -8.85
C PRO A 48 -7.38 0.48 -8.48
N THR A 49 -8.06 1.49 -7.93
CA THR A 49 -9.50 1.44 -7.66
C THR A 49 -10.22 2.19 -8.78
N GLU A 50 -11.07 1.48 -9.53
CA GLU A 50 -11.92 2.08 -10.56
C GLU A 50 -12.80 3.18 -9.98
N ASP A 51 -13.05 4.23 -10.76
CA ASP A 51 -13.73 5.42 -10.25
C ASP A 51 -15.18 5.13 -9.85
N GLU A 52 -15.90 4.26 -10.59
CA GLU A 52 -17.27 3.88 -10.25
C GLU A 52 -17.35 3.19 -8.88
N HIS A 53 -16.48 2.21 -8.64
CA HIS A 53 -16.43 1.53 -7.34
C HIS A 53 -15.98 2.50 -6.24
N PHE A 54 -15.01 3.37 -6.52
CA PHE A 54 -14.55 4.36 -5.55
C PHE A 54 -15.67 5.31 -5.12
N ASP A 55 -16.40 5.89 -6.06
CA ASP A 55 -17.46 6.87 -5.75
C ASP A 55 -18.57 6.23 -4.93
N LYS A 56 -18.95 4.98 -5.22
CA LYS A 56 -19.93 4.21 -4.44
C LYS A 56 -19.42 3.92 -3.02
N MET A 57 -18.17 3.49 -2.86
CA MET A 57 -17.57 3.29 -1.53
C MET A 57 -17.45 4.59 -0.74
N LEU A 58 -17.11 5.71 -1.41
CA LEU A 58 -16.98 7.01 -0.78
C LEU A 58 -18.34 7.50 -0.26
N ALA A 59 -19.40 7.37 -1.06
CA ALA A 59 -20.77 7.67 -0.64
C ALA A 59 -21.23 6.77 0.52
N ALA A 60 -20.90 5.47 0.47
CA ALA A 60 -21.24 4.52 1.52
C ALA A 60 -20.51 4.80 2.85
N ALA A 61 -19.29 5.37 2.79
CA ALA A 61 -18.53 5.75 3.98
C ALA A 61 -19.02 7.07 4.60
N PHE A 62 -19.35 8.05 3.76
CA PHE A 62 -19.64 9.43 4.15
C PHE A 62 -21.13 9.78 3.97
N TYR A 63 -22.00 9.10 4.72
CA TYR A 63 -23.47 9.16 4.53
C TYR A 63 -24.22 10.16 5.43
N LYS A 64 -23.52 10.90 6.31
CA LYS A 64 -24.18 11.81 7.27
C LYS A 64 -24.92 12.94 6.55
N LYS A 65 -26.06 13.38 7.11
CA LYS A 65 -26.95 14.37 6.48
C LYS A 65 -26.27 15.71 6.16
N ASN A 66 -25.31 16.14 6.97
CA ASN A 66 -24.56 17.37 6.76
C ASN A 66 -23.30 17.18 5.91
N TYR A 67 -23.10 15.99 5.33
CA TYR A 67 -21.96 15.69 4.46
C TYR A 67 -22.37 15.84 3.00
N VAL A 68 -21.50 16.47 2.21
CA VAL A 68 -21.63 16.60 0.77
C VAL A 68 -20.45 15.90 0.13
N VAL A 69 -20.68 14.77 -0.54
CA VAL A 69 -19.62 14.02 -1.22
C VAL A 69 -19.50 14.48 -2.66
N LYS A 70 -18.29 14.86 -3.09
CA LYS A 70 -17.98 15.21 -4.48
C LYS A 70 -17.28 14.04 -5.19
N PRO A 71 -17.43 13.91 -6.52
CA PRO A 71 -16.71 12.90 -7.29
C PRO A 71 -15.20 13.14 -7.24
N ARG A 72 -14.43 12.07 -7.50
CA ARG A 72 -12.97 12.11 -7.56
C ARG A 72 -12.44 13.15 -8.54
N SER A 73 -11.60 14.07 -8.05
CA SER A 73 -10.88 15.05 -8.87
C SER A 73 -9.51 14.53 -9.30
N TYR A 74 -9.08 14.94 -10.49
CA TYR A 74 -7.78 14.64 -11.08
C TYR A 74 -6.74 15.75 -10.88
N GLU A 75 -7.15 16.86 -10.27
CA GLU A 75 -6.30 18.02 -10.03
C GLU A 75 -5.26 17.71 -8.93
N LYS A 76 -3.98 17.94 -9.24
CA LYS A 76 -2.83 17.58 -8.38
C LYS A 76 -2.04 18.82 -7.92
N CYS A 77 -2.70 19.96 -7.77
CA CYS A 77 -2.07 21.22 -7.39
C CYS A 77 -2.71 21.83 -6.13
N PHE A 78 -1.93 22.63 -5.41
CA PHE A 78 -2.41 23.29 -4.19
C PHE A 78 -3.41 24.41 -4.54
N GLU A 79 -3.26 25.02 -5.71
CA GLU A 79 -4.15 26.05 -6.25
C GLU A 79 -5.59 25.54 -6.37
N TYR A 80 -5.81 24.30 -6.79
CA TYR A 80 -7.14 23.69 -6.85
C TYR A 80 -7.84 23.69 -5.48
N ILE A 81 -7.12 23.35 -4.41
CA ILE A 81 -7.65 23.34 -3.03
C ILE A 81 -8.09 24.76 -2.64
N LEU A 82 -7.24 25.76 -2.91
CA LEU A 82 -7.52 27.15 -2.59
C LEU A 82 -8.68 27.73 -3.41
N ASP A 83 -8.71 27.46 -4.71
CA ASP A 83 -9.74 27.98 -5.60
C ASP A 83 -11.10 27.35 -5.31
N THR A 84 -11.13 26.07 -4.92
CA THR A 84 -12.34 25.42 -4.41
C THR A 84 -12.87 26.16 -3.18
N ALA A 85 -12.01 26.50 -2.21
CA ALA A 85 -12.41 27.24 -1.02
C ALA A 85 -12.93 28.66 -1.34
N LYS A 86 -12.28 29.38 -2.27
CA LYS A 86 -12.72 30.70 -2.72
C LYS A 86 -14.09 30.64 -3.40
N LYS A 87 -14.33 29.65 -4.27
CA LYS A 87 -15.63 29.43 -4.93
C LYS A 87 -16.73 29.16 -3.91
N VAL A 88 -16.50 28.25 -2.98
CA VAL A 88 -17.46 27.93 -1.91
C VAL A 88 -17.83 29.17 -1.07
N LYS A 89 -16.84 30.01 -0.74
CA LYS A 89 -17.05 31.28 -0.01
C LYS A 89 -17.96 32.23 -0.82
N ALA A 90 -17.68 32.38 -2.12
CA ALA A 90 -18.41 33.29 -3.01
C ALA A 90 -19.87 32.86 -3.24
N GLU A 91 -20.11 31.56 -3.40
CA GLU A 91 -21.43 31.01 -3.76
C GLU A 91 -22.41 30.98 -2.57
N ASN A 92 -21.94 30.73 -1.35
CA ASN A 92 -22.82 30.31 -0.25
C ASN A 92 -23.08 31.38 0.84
N ARG A 93 -22.74 32.66 0.62
CA ARG A 93 -22.87 33.74 1.65
C ARG A 93 -22.35 33.29 3.04
N VAL A 94 -21.19 32.64 3.03
CA VAL A 94 -20.58 31.90 4.16
C VAL A 94 -19.78 32.85 5.05
N SER A 95 -19.88 32.70 6.38
CA SER A 95 -19.00 33.42 7.31
C SER A 95 -17.56 32.95 7.20
N GLU A 96 -17.36 31.63 7.23
CA GLU A 96 -16.05 31.01 7.38
C GLU A 96 -15.96 29.70 6.60
N VAL A 97 -14.83 29.51 5.92
CA VAL A 97 -14.49 28.25 5.26
C VAL A 97 -13.28 27.66 5.96
N TYR A 98 -13.39 26.38 6.34
CA TYR A 98 -12.33 25.60 6.94
C TYR A 98 -11.90 24.49 5.97
N ILE A 99 -10.61 24.22 5.89
CA ILE A 99 -10.04 23.20 4.99
C ILE A 99 -9.22 22.23 5.83
N LEU A 100 -9.42 20.94 5.63
CA LEU A 100 -8.55 19.88 6.12
C LEU A 100 -8.00 19.11 4.92
N VAL A 101 -6.71 18.79 4.93
CA VAL A 101 -6.06 18.02 3.86
C VAL A 101 -5.32 16.83 4.47
N CYS A 102 -5.59 15.62 3.96
CA CYS A 102 -4.89 14.40 4.37
C CYS A 102 -3.39 14.45 4.01
N ILE A 103 -2.60 13.73 4.81
CA ILE A 103 -1.13 13.73 4.70
C ILE A 103 -0.62 13.10 3.40
N ASP A 104 -1.36 12.14 2.85
CA ASP A 104 -1.07 11.49 1.57
C ASP A 104 -1.07 12.51 0.41
N VAL A 105 -2.07 13.39 0.37
CA VAL A 105 -2.17 14.50 -0.59
C VAL A 105 -1.06 15.52 -0.35
N ILE A 106 -0.83 15.94 0.90
CA ILE A 106 0.24 16.90 1.25
C ILE A 106 1.62 16.38 0.83
N THR A 107 1.93 15.12 1.18
CA THR A 107 3.23 14.49 0.85
C THR A 107 3.45 14.47 -0.65
N ARG A 108 2.37 14.24 -1.42
CA ARG A 108 2.42 14.24 -2.87
C ARG A 108 2.64 15.64 -3.45
N LEU A 109 1.88 16.63 -3.01
CA LEU A 109 2.04 18.03 -3.44
C LEU A 109 3.46 18.55 -3.17
N LYS A 110 4.04 18.18 -2.02
CA LYS A 110 5.42 18.51 -1.67
C LYS A 110 6.44 17.89 -2.64
N ARG A 111 6.28 16.62 -3.02
CA ARG A 111 7.18 15.95 -3.98
C ARG A 111 7.17 16.64 -5.34
N ASN A 112 6.03 17.18 -5.76
CA ASN A 112 5.87 17.84 -7.05
C ASN A 112 6.32 19.32 -7.05
N GLY A 113 6.80 19.86 -5.93
CA GLY A 113 7.17 21.27 -5.82
C GLY A 113 5.99 22.24 -5.77
N ASN A 114 4.76 21.73 -5.66
CA ASN A 114 3.51 22.49 -5.75
C ASN A 114 3.01 22.99 -4.38
N LEU A 115 3.89 23.13 -3.38
CA LEU A 115 3.50 23.51 -2.02
C LEU A 115 4.21 24.80 -1.60
N PRO A 116 3.49 25.88 -1.23
CA PRO A 116 4.13 27.12 -0.79
C PRO A 116 5.00 26.90 0.46
N ALA A 117 6.06 27.70 0.63
CA ALA A 117 7.02 27.58 1.74
C ALA A 117 6.33 27.64 3.12
N ALA A 118 5.38 28.56 3.29
CA ALA A 118 4.57 28.68 4.50
C ALA A 118 3.75 27.42 4.81
N VAL A 119 3.35 26.64 3.80
CA VAL A 119 2.69 25.35 4.00
C VAL A 119 3.73 24.28 4.36
N CYS A 120 4.90 24.30 3.73
CA CYS A 120 6.00 23.36 3.98
C CYS A 120 6.54 23.43 5.42
N ASP A 121 6.86 24.62 5.92
CA ASP A 121 7.40 24.81 7.28
C ASP A 121 6.42 24.35 8.34
N ALA A 122 5.17 24.59 8.02
CA ALA A 122 4.10 24.30 8.90
C ALA A 122 3.82 22.76 8.86
N VAL A 123 3.88 22.10 7.69
CA VAL A 123 3.86 20.61 7.57
C VAL A 123 5.03 19.97 8.32
N ARG A 124 6.23 20.58 8.31
CA ARG A 124 7.38 20.11 9.10
C ARG A 124 7.10 20.16 10.62
N ALA A 125 6.36 21.17 11.08
CA ALA A 125 5.99 21.31 12.49
C ALA A 125 4.86 20.35 12.94
N ALA A 126 4.06 19.85 12.00
CA ALA A 126 2.94 18.94 12.24
C ALA A 126 3.26 17.51 11.79
N ALA A 127 4.42 16.99 12.20
CA ALA A 127 4.92 15.67 11.80
C ALA A 127 4.01 14.49 12.21
N THR A 128 2.94 14.77 12.96
CA THR A 128 1.80 13.90 13.21
C THR A 128 0.55 14.78 13.24
N ASP A 129 -0.46 14.38 12.50
CA ASP A 129 -1.78 15.04 12.29
C ASP A 129 -1.88 16.20 11.30
N GLY A 130 -2.91 16.08 10.46
CA GLY A 130 -3.26 17.02 9.39
C GLY A 130 -3.44 18.47 9.86
N ARG A 131 -3.33 19.38 8.90
CA ARG A 131 -3.37 20.83 9.16
C ARG A 131 -4.72 21.37 8.71
N ILE A 132 -5.24 22.32 9.47
CA ILE A 132 -6.50 23.00 9.16
C ILE A 132 -6.22 24.42 8.68
N LEU A 133 -6.76 24.77 7.51
CA LEU A 133 -6.72 26.12 6.97
C LEU A 133 -8.05 26.81 7.28
N GLN A 134 -8.02 28.07 7.71
CA GLN A 134 -9.22 28.87 7.95
C GLN A 134 -9.18 30.16 7.13
N TYR A 135 -10.32 30.52 6.53
CA TYR A 135 -10.49 31.75 5.74
C TYR A 135 -11.67 32.60 6.25
N PRO A 136 -11.49 33.91 6.55
CA PRO A 136 -10.33 34.78 6.32
C PRO A 136 -9.48 35.02 7.59
N SER A 137 -8.39 35.79 7.46
CA SER A 137 -7.48 36.17 8.54
C SER A 137 -7.29 37.69 8.60
N ASP A 138 -7.43 38.29 9.78
CA ASP A 138 -7.05 39.70 10.05
C ASP A 138 -5.53 39.90 10.23
N LYS A 139 -4.71 38.86 10.01
CA LYS A 139 -3.25 38.93 10.05
C LYS A 139 -2.65 38.18 8.87
N GLU A 140 -1.98 38.91 7.99
CA GLU A 140 -1.28 38.40 6.81
C GLU A 140 -0.32 37.27 7.19
N ALA A 141 -0.68 36.04 6.85
CA ALA A 141 0.33 35.05 6.47
C ALA A 141 0.48 35.23 4.96
N GLY A 142 1.66 35.73 4.55
CA GLY A 142 1.93 36.37 3.26
C GLY A 142 1.29 35.75 2.01
N ASP A 143 0.96 36.63 1.07
CA ASP A 143 0.50 36.43 -0.31
C ASP A 143 -0.66 35.46 -0.64
N VAL A 144 -1.10 34.58 0.27
CA VAL A 144 -2.13 33.56 -0.06
C VAL A 144 -3.52 33.84 0.53
N GLY A 145 -3.62 34.68 1.58
CA GLY A 145 -4.92 35.10 2.15
C GLY A 145 -5.62 34.09 3.08
N PHE A 146 -4.93 33.04 3.56
CA PHE A 146 -5.48 32.02 4.48
C PHE A 146 -4.70 31.97 5.82
N ARG A 147 -5.38 31.63 6.93
CA ARG A 147 -4.76 31.29 8.23
C ARG A 147 -4.47 29.80 8.28
N PHE A 148 -3.27 29.44 8.74
CA PHE A 148 -2.88 28.05 8.99
C PHE A 148 -2.99 27.75 10.47
N SER A 149 -3.61 26.63 10.84
CA SER A 149 -3.64 26.12 12.21
C SER A 149 -3.47 24.59 12.20
N THR A 150 -2.80 24.04 13.19
CA THR A 150 -2.73 22.58 13.35
C THR A 150 -3.88 22.15 14.25
N ILE A 151 -4.63 21.11 13.86
CA ILE A 151 -5.53 20.42 14.79
C ILE A 151 -4.93 19.04 14.99
N VAL A 152 -4.44 18.82 16.20
CA VAL A 152 -4.08 17.48 16.66
C VAL A 152 -5.38 16.71 16.79
N CYS A 153 -5.56 15.69 15.95
CA CYS A 153 -6.71 14.81 16.01
C CYS A 153 -6.36 13.70 17.00
N PRO A 154 -7.08 13.53 18.13
CA PRO A 154 -6.65 12.64 19.21
C PRO A 154 -6.39 11.17 18.84
N SER A 155 -6.81 10.71 17.65
CA SER A 155 -6.49 9.37 17.11
C SER A 155 -5.07 9.26 16.49
N ALA A 156 -4.26 10.32 16.55
CA ALA A 156 -2.92 10.45 15.97
C ALA A 156 -1.95 9.32 16.30
N GLU A 157 -1.89 8.91 17.57
CA GLU A 157 -0.88 7.98 18.06
C GLU A 157 -1.21 6.55 17.63
N GLU A 158 -2.49 6.18 17.58
CA GLU A 158 -2.96 4.91 17.00
C GLU A 158 -2.92 4.91 15.45
N LEU A 159 -3.14 6.06 14.79
CA LEU A 159 -3.02 6.19 13.32
C LEU A 159 -1.57 6.13 12.85
N ALA A 160 -0.66 6.87 13.49
CA ALA A 160 0.73 7.00 13.04
C ALA A 160 1.51 5.69 13.19
N ILE A 161 1.21 4.90 14.23
CA ILE A 161 1.78 3.57 14.43
C ILE A 161 1.23 2.56 13.41
N ASN A 162 -0.03 2.73 12.96
CA ASN A 162 -0.66 1.83 11.99
C ASN A 162 -0.35 2.14 10.52
N ILE A 163 -0.13 3.39 10.11
CA ILE A 163 0.07 3.74 8.69
C ILE A 163 1.33 3.09 8.09
N LYS A 164 2.45 3.02 8.84
CA LYS A 164 3.66 2.34 8.36
C LYS A 164 3.47 0.83 8.21
N LYS A 165 2.62 0.22 9.04
CA LYS A 165 2.36 -1.22 9.04
C LYS A 165 1.24 -1.63 8.09
N THR A 166 0.33 -0.71 7.75
CA THR A 166 -0.86 -0.97 6.92
C THR A 166 -0.95 0.02 5.76
N PRO A 167 -0.01 -0.02 4.79
CA PRO A 167 -0.08 0.84 3.61
C PRO A 167 -1.35 0.57 2.78
N PRO A 168 -1.82 1.51 1.95
CA PRO A 168 -3.00 1.32 1.09
C PRO A 168 -2.98 0.02 0.28
N THR A 169 -1.83 -0.27 -0.35
CA THR A 169 -1.58 -1.49 -1.11
C THR A 169 -1.82 -2.76 -0.30
N PHE A 170 -1.46 -2.78 0.98
CA PHE A 170 -1.68 -3.93 1.86
C PHE A 170 -3.17 -4.19 2.10
N ILE A 171 -3.95 -3.14 2.41
CA ILE A 171 -5.40 -3.27 2.62
C ILE A 171 -6.10 -3.76 1.36
N LYS A 172 -5.72 -3.22 0.19
CA LYS A 172 -6.27 -3.67 -1.09
C LYS A 172 -5.88 -5.11 -1.42
N ALA A 173 -4.63 -5.50 -1.13
CA ALA A 173 -4.16 -6.87 -1.31
C ALA A 173 -4.88 -7.86 -0.38
N GLN A 174 -5.15 -7.48 0.88
CA GLN A 174 -5.97 -8.28 1.79
C GLN A 174 -7.38 -8.46 1.22
N ALA A 175 -8.02 -7.38 0.78
CA ALA A 175 -9.35 -7.45 0.18
C ALA A 175 -9.40 -8.30 -1.10
N ALA A 176 -8.35 -8.25 -1.93
CA ALA A 176 -8.20 -9.12 -3.10
C ALA A 176 -8.16 -10.61 -2.73
N LEU A 177 -7.72 -10.95 -1.53
CA LEU A 177 -7.63 -12.31 -0.99
C LEU A 177 -8.79 -12.66 -0.05
N GLY A 178 -9.88 -11.89 -0.07
CA GLY A 178 -11.04 -12.11 0.80
C GLY A 178 -10.78 -11.86 2.28
N LEU A 179 -9.68 -11.18 2.62
CA LEU A 179 -9.36 -10.76 3.97
C LEU A 179 -9.83 -9.32 4.18
N TYR A 180 -10.85 -9.15 5.01
CA TYR A 180 -11.41 -7.81 5.29
C TYR A 180 -10.75 -7.21 6.51
N ASP A 181 -9.98 -6.14 6.28
CA ASP A 181 -9.23 -5.46 7.32
C ASP A 181 -10.15 -4.62 8.23
N LYS A 182 -9.89 -4.65 9.53
CA LYS A 182 -10.67 -3.91 10.54
C LYS A 182 -10.55 -2.38 10.39
N LEU A 183 -9.65 -1.87 9.57
CA LEU A 183 -9.45 -0.46 9.27
C LEU A 183 -10.43 0.06 8.21
N LEU A 184 -11.17 -0.80 7.50
CA LEU A 184 -12.20 -0.38 6.55
C LEU A 184 -13.54 -0.10 7.26
N PRO A 185 -14.28 0.97 6.93
CA PRO A 185 -15.66 1.13 7.39
C PRO A 185 -16.50 -0.11 6.99
N HIS A 186 -17.44 -0.53 7.85
CA HIS A 186 -18.25 -1.72 7.58
C HIS A 186 -18.99 -1.63 6.22
N SER A 187 -19.52 -0.45 5.87
CA SER A 187 -20.20 -0.22 4.60
C SER A 187 -19.27 -0.34 3.39
N VAL A 188 -18.00 0.05 3.54
CA VAL A 188 -16.99 -0.07 2.48
C VAL A 188 -16.53 -1.52 2.33
N ALA A 189 -16.27 -2.21 3.45
CA ALA A 189 -15.88 -3.61 3.43
C ALA A 189 -16.97 -4.50 2.78
N ALA A 190 -18.24 -4.29 3.17
CA ALA A 190 -19.38 -4.99 2.58
C ALA A 190 -19.48 -4.72 1.06
N TYR A 191 -19.35 -3.46 0.64
CA TYR A 191 -19.37 -3.12 -0.78
C TYR A 191 -18.24 -3.80 -1.57
N ILE A 192 -17.01 -3.83 -1.03
CA ILE A 192 -15.87 -4.50 -1.67
C ILE A 192 -16.13 -6.00 -1.82
N GLU A 193 -16.69 -6.64 -0.78
CA GLU A 193 -17.04 -8.06 -0.80
C GLU A 193 -18.12 -8.37 -1.83
N GLU A 194 -19.24 -7.65 -1.80
CA GLU A 194 -20.39 -7.86 -2.68
C GLU A 194 -20.04 -7.64 -4.16
N ASN A 195 -19.11 -6.73 -4.47
CA ASN A 195 -18.79 -6.32 -5.83
C ASN A 195 -17.42 -6.83 -6.32
N GLY A 196 -16.66 -7.55 -5.48
CA GLY A 196 -15.33 -8.08 -5.86
C GLY A 196 -14.30 -7.03 -6.28
N VAL A 197 -14.34 -5.80 -5.74
CA VAL A 197 -13.63 -4.59 -6.25
C VAL A 197 -12.11 -4.75 -6.42
N TYR A 198 -11.48 -5.68 -5.71
CA TYR A 198 -10.05 -5.99 -5.84
C TYR A 198 -9.74 -7.45 -6.18
N LYS A 199 -10.77 -8.28 -6.31
CA LYS A 199 -10.60 -9.68 -6.69
C LYS A 199 -10.22 -9.76 -8.16
N ASN A 200 -9.40 -10.75 -8.48
CA ASN A 200 -9.07 -11.11 -9.85
C ASN A 200 -9.24 -12.62 -10.05
N GLU A 201 -8.96 -13.09 -11.25
CA GLU A 201 -9.10 -14.50 -11.65
C GLU A 201 -8.23 -15.48 -10.82
N TYR A 202 -7.23 -14.99 -10.08
CA TYR A 202 -6.38 -15.81 -9.19
C TYR A 202 -6.87 -15.83 -7.74
N SER A 203 -7.71 -14.87 -7.34
CA SER A 203 -8.14 -14.70 -5.96
C SER A 203 -8.79 -15.95 -5.39
N ASP A 204 -9.76 -16.51 -6.12
CA ASP A 204 -10.54 -17.65 -5.64
C ASP A 204 -9.69 -18.91 -5.53
N PHE A 205 -8.79 -19.14 -6.50
CA PHE A 205 -7.82 -20.24 -6.44
C PHE A 205 -6.98 -20.18 -5.17
N LEU A 206 -6.44 -19.00 -4.83
CA LEU A 206 -5.61 -18.84 -3.64
C LEU A 206 -6.41 -19.04 -2.35
N THR A 207 -7.65 -18.55 -2.29
CA THR A 207 -8.50 -18.72 -1.10
C THR A 207 -8.89 -20.18 -0.86
N ASP A 208 -8.95 -20.99 -1.90
CA ASP A 208 -9.26 -22.42 -1.79
C ASP A 208 -8.07 -23.26 -1.33
N VAL A 209 -6.85 -22.91 -1.77
CA VAL A 209 -5.65 -23.73 -1.52
C VAL A 209 -4.78 -23.23 -0.36
N LEU A 210 -4.94 -21.98 0.08
CA LEU A 210 -4.11 -21.38 1.13
C LEU A 210 -4.87 -21.19 2.45
N LYS A 211 -4.15 -21.43 3.56
CA LYS A 211 -4.64 -21.12 4.91
C LYS A 211 -4.75 -19.60 5.11
N PRO A 212 -5.66 -19.11 5.98
CA PRO A 212 -5.80 -17.67 6.24
C PRO A 212 -4.52 -16.95 6.64
N SER A 213 -3.67 -17.58 7.47
CA SER A 213 -2.36 -17.00 7.84
C SER A 213 -1.42 -16.82 6.65
N ARG A 214 -1.52 -17.72 5.65
CA ARG A 214 -0.73 -17.64 4.43
C ARG A 214 -1.27 -16.58 3.47
N LEU A 215 -2.60 -16.40 3.39
CA LEU A 215 -3.20 -15.28 2.65
C LEU A 215 -2.76 -13.93 3.21
N THR A 216 -2.71 -13.77 4.54
CA THR A 216 -2.21 -12.54 5.19
C THR A 216 -0.74 -12.29 4.85
N HIS A 217 0.09 -13.34 4.90
CA HIS A 217 1.49 -13.28 4.44
C HIS A 217 1.57 -12.83 2.98
N THR A 218 0.83 -13.47 2.08
CA THR A 218 0.79 -13.12 0.65
C THR A 218 0.39 -11.66 0.42
N ALA A 219 -0.60 -11.13 1.15
CA ALA A 219 -0.94 -9.71 1.08
C ALA A 219 0.23 -8.79 1.51
N GLY A 220 0.98 -9.19 2.53
CA GLY A 220 2.21 -8.53 2.95
C GLY A 220 3.28 -8.51 1.85
N VAL A 221 3.52 -9.66 1.23
CA VAL A 221 4.46 -9.81 0.10
C VAL A 221 4.04 -8.95 -1.09
N MET A 222 2.76 -8.97 -1.47
CA MET A 222 2.20 -8.14 -2.54
C MET A 222 2.45 -6.65 -2.27
N SER A 223 2.18 -6.20 -1.05
CA SER A 223 2.38 -4.80 -0.67
C SER A 223 3.84 -4.37 -0.73
N LEU A 224 4.75 -5.20 -0.23
CA LEU A 224 6.17 -4.89 -0.21
C LEU A 224 6.79 -4.98 -1.62
N ALA A 225 6.34 -5.95 -2.43
CA ALA A 225 6.78 -6.11 -3.81
C ALA A 225 6.45 -4.88 -4.67
N VAL A 226 5.25 -4.31 -4.55
CA VAL A 226 4.88 -3.05 -5.24
C VAL A 226 5.81 -1.90 -4.84
N THR A 227 6.14 -1.80 -3.54
CA THR A 227 7.04 -0.77 -3.01
C THR A 227 8.44 -0.91 -3.61
N TYR A 228 9.00 -2.13 -3.57
CA TYR A 228 10.33 -2.41 -4.12
C TYR A 228 10.37 -2.28 -5.64
N ALA A 229 9.35 -2.75 -6.36
CA ALA A 229 9.25 -2.64 -7.81
C ALA A 229 9.28 -1.18 -8.29
N THR A 230 8.55 -0.31 -7.60
CA THR A 230 8.54 1.13 -7.85
C THR A 230 9.94 1.72 -7.69
N ARG A 231 10.65 1.34 -6.61
CA ARG A 231 12.00 1.83 -6.31
C ARG A 231 13.04 1.39 -7.35
N VAL A 232 13.04 0.12 -7.72
CA VAL A 232 14.03 -0.44 -8.66
C VAL A 232 13.64 -0.26 -10.13
N LYS A 233 12.47 0.37 -10.36
CA LYS A 233 11.89 0.64 -11.69
C LYS A 233 11.71 -0.64 -12.51
N CYS A 234 11.04 -1.63 -11.93
CA CYS A 234 10.52 -2.79 -12.66
C CYS A 234 8.99 -2.74 -12.73
N SER A 235 8.39 -3.66 -13.51
CA SER A 235 6.94 -3.73 -13.70
C SER A 235 6.21 -3.95 -12.37
N ILE A 236 5.35 -3.00 -11.99
CA ILE A 236 4.53 -3.07 -10.77
C ILE A 236 3.48 -4.18 -10.90
N ILE A 237 2.91 -4.35 -12.09
CA ILE A 237 1.89 -5.37 -12.36
C ILE A 237 2.51 -6.76 -12.21
N ASP A 238 3.65 -7.00 -12.86
CA ASP A 238 4.34 -8.30 -12.76
C ASP A 238 4.81 -8.59 -11.33
N ALA A 239 5.29 -7.56 -10.61
CA ALA A 239 5.66 -7.70 -9.20
C ALA A 239 4.47 -8.06 -8.31
N TYR A 240 3.33 -7.42 -8.52
CA TYR A 240 2.11 -7.73 -7.76
C TYR A 240 1.61 -9.14 -8.05
N VAL A 241 1.54 -9.55 -9.33
CA VAL A 241 1.09 -10.90 -9.72
C VAL A 241 2.05 -11.98 -9.25
N ALA A 242 3.37 -11.80 -9.45
CA ALA A 242 4.36 -12.74 -8.97
C ALA A 242 4.34 -12.90 -7.44
N ALA A 243 4.18 -11.78 -6.72
CA ALA A 243 4.03 -11.80 -5.26
C ALA A 243 2.72 -12.45 -4.81
N MET A 244 1.61 -12.22 -5.51
CA MET A 244 0.32 -12.85 -5.22
C MET A 244 0.40 -14.38 -5.37
N LEU A 245 1.16 -14.86 -6.37
CA LEU A 245 1.25 -16.27 -6.72
C LEU A 245 2.48 -17.01 -6.16
N HIS A 246 3.42 -16.33 -5.49
CA HIS A 246 4.70 -16.94 -5.07
C HIS A 246 4.53 -18.24 -4.26
N ASP A 247 3.53 -18.26 -3.37
CA ASP A 247 3.22 -19.37 -2.46
C ASP A 247 1.95 -20.13 -2.89
N CYS A 248 1.47 -19.99 -4.13
CA CYS A 248 0.19 -20.59 -4.57
C CYS A 248 0.15 -22.13 -4.44
N ALA A 249 1.31 -22.78 -4.40
CA ALA A 249 1.44 -24.22 -4.21
C ALA A 249 1.95 -24.62 -2.81
N LYS A 250 1.87 -23.73 -1.81
CA LYS A 250 2.49 -23.96 -0.48
C LYS A 250 1.98 -25.21 0.24
N TYR A 251 0.73 -25.59 -0.01
CA TYR A 251 0.06 -26.73 0.62
C TYR A 251 -0.38 -27.80 -0.40
N LEU A 252 0.17 -27.74 -1.61
CA LEU A 252 -0.13 -28.69 -2.69
C LEU A 252 0.99 -29.72 -2.79
N SER A 253 0.66 -30.94 -3.26
CA SER A 253 1.65 -31.97 -3.58
C SER A 253 1.91 -31.99 -5.09
N ALA A 254 3.15 -32.21 -5.51
CA ALA A 254 3.48 -32.24 -6.94
C ALA A 254 2.80 -33.42 -7.66
N SER A 255 2.68 -34.57 -6.98
CA SER A 255 2.07 -35.78 -7.54
C SER A 255 0.58 -35.61 -7.83
N ASP A 256 -0.18 -34.94 -6.96
CA ASP A 256 -1.63 -34.73 -7.17
C ASP A 256 -1.91 -33.83 -8.38
N TRP A 257 -0.92 -33.03 -8.79
CA TRP A 257 -0.98 -32.12 -9.92
C TRP A 257 -0.28 -32.69 -11.17
N GLY A 258 0.14 -33.95 -11.15
CA GLY A 258 0.83 -34.59 -12.29
C GLY A 258 2.17 -33.93 -12.62
N TYR A 259 2.79 -33.23 -11.67
CA TYR A 259 4.06 -32.53 -11.85
C TYR A 259 5.20 -33.33 -11.22
N THR A 260 6.26 -33.55 -12.00
CA THR A 260 7.49 -34.16 -11.50
C THR A 260 8.48 -33.07 -11.15
N LEU A 261 8.86 -33.00 -9.88
CA LEU A 261 9.88 -32.06 -9.40
C LEU A 261 11.24 -32.36 -10.06
N PRO A 262 12.09 -31.33 -10.27
CA PRO A 262 13.49 -31.56 -10.61
C PRO A 262 14.19 -32.46 -9.59
N GLU A 263 15.15 -33.24 -10.06
CA GLU A 263 15.92 -34.15 -9.20
C GLU A 263 16.66 -33.39 -8.09
N GLY A 264 16.63 -33.95 -6.86
CA GLY A 264 17.32 -33.38 -5.71
C GLY A 264 16.66 -32.14 -5.10
N VAL A 265 15.43 -31.79 -5.49
CA VAL A 265 14.65 -30.73 -4.85
C VAL A 265 14.09 -31.22 -3.50
N PRO A 266 14.46 -30.62 -2.36
CA PRO A 266 13.88 -30.98 -1.08
C PRO A 266 12.46 -30.41 -0.92
N ASP A 267 11.64 -31.06 -0.10
CA ASP A 267 10.24 -30.67 0.16
C ASP A 267 10.09 -29.21 0.61
N SER A 268 11.08 -28.69 1.35
CA SER A 268 11.09 -27.33 1.88
C SER A 268 11.05 -26.23 0.80
N VAL A 269 11.48 -26.55 -0.42
CA VAL A 269 11.50 -25.63 -1.57
C VAL A 269 10.69 -26.16 -2.75
N ALA A 270 10.06 -27.33 -2.65
CA ALA A 270 9.28 -27.92 -3.74
C ALA A 270 8.16 -26.99 -4.24
N HIS A 271 7.55 -26.22 -3.34
CA HIS A 271 6.42 -25.33 -3.65
C HIS A 271 6.77 -24.23 -4.63
N GLN A 272 8.02 -23.75 -4.70
CA GLN A 272 8.39 -22.71 -5.66
C GLN A 272 8.33 -23.24 -7.11
N PHE A 273 8.71 -24.51 -7.33
CA PHE A 273 8.70 -25.13 -8.65
C PHE A 273 7.27 -25.53 -9.06
N LEU A 274 6.54 -26.17 -8.15
CA LEU A 274 5.14 -26.52 -8.38
C LEU A 274 4.29 -25.25 -8.57
N GLY A 275 4.54 -24.19 -7.80
CA GLY A 275 3.84 -22.91 -7.92
C GLY A 275 4.02 -22.27 -9.28
N ALA A 276 5.24 -22.32 -9.84
CA ALA A 276 5.50 -21.85 -11.20
C ALA A 276 4.79 -22.72 -12.26
N TYR A 277 4.72 -24.04 -12.06
CA TYR A 277 3.98 -24.94 -12.95
C TYR A 277 2.47 -24.65 -12.92
N VAL A 278 1.88 -24.52 -11.73
CA VAL A 278 0.46 -24.17 -11.55
C VAL A 278 0.16 -22.81 -12.15
N ALA A 279 1.00 -21.81 -11.90
CA ALA A 279 0.83 -20.48 -12.47
C ALA A 279 0.80 -20.51 -14.00
N GLU A 280 1.67 -21.29 -14.64
CA GLU A 280 1.76 -21.38 -16.10
C GLU A 280 0.61 -22.18 -16.75
N ASN A 281 0.28 -23.33 -16.17
CA ASN A 281 -0.59 -24.34 -16.79
C ASN A 281 -2.05 -24.28 -16.33
N VAL A 282 -2.30 -23.70 -15.15
CA VAL A 282 -3.64 -23.63 -14.53
C VAL A 282 -4.15 -22.20 -14.51
N LEU A 283 -3.29 -21.27 -14.08
CA LEU A 283 -3.62 -19.83 -13.99
C LEU A 283 -3.20 -19.05 -15.24
N GLU A 284 -2.76 -19.76 -16.27
CA GLU A 284 -2.45 -19.26 -17.62
C GLU A 284 -1.44 -18.10 -17.69
N ILE A 285 -0.59 -17.92 -16.68
CA ILE A 285 0.48 -16.91 -16.69
C ILE A 285 1.48 -17.20 -17.81
N LYS A 286 1.64 -16.26 -18.74
CA LYS A 286 2.57 -16.39 -19.89
C LYS A 286 3.89 -15.66 -19.70
N SER A 287 3.97 -14.72 -18.76
CA SER A 287 5.18 -13.93 -18.51
C SER A 287 6.28 -14.80 -17.89
N LYS A 288 7.35 -15.06 -18.64
CA LYS A 288 8.51 -15.83 -18.15
C LYS A 288 9.17 -15.16 -16.95
N ASP A 289 9.14 -13.82 -16.88
CA ASP A 289 9.70 -13.07 -15.76
C ASP A 289 8.90 -13.33 -14.48
N VAL A 290 7.57 -13.31 -14.56
CA VAL A 290 6.68 -13.66 -13.43
C VAL A 290 6.90 -15.11 -13.01
N LEU A 291 6.92 -16.03 -13.96
CA LEU A 291 7.13 -17.45 -13.68
C LEU A 291 8.49 -17.72 -13.03
N ASN A 292 9.55 -17.03 -13.46
CA ASN A 292 10.87 -17.14 -12.84
C ASN A 292 10.89 -16.54 -11.44
N ALA A 293 10.23 -15.40 -11.23
CA ALA A 293 10.11 -14.80 -9.90
C ALA A 293 9.42 -15.74 -8.91
N ILE A 294 8.37 -16.46 -9.34
CA ILE A 294 7.74 -17.52 -8.54
C ILE A 294 8.70 -18.70 -8.35
N ARG A 295 9.32 -19.18 -9.43
CA ARG A 295 10.19 -20.39 -9.42
C ARG A 295 11.43 -20.27 -8.53
N TYR A 296 11.92 -19.06 -8.28
CA TYR A 296 13.17 -18.86 -7.55
C TYR A 296 13.01 -18.00 -6.29
N HIS A 297 11.78 -17.74 -5.82
CA HIS A 297 11.55 -16.86 -4.67
C HIS A 297 12.11 -17.41 -3.35
N THR A 298 12.20 -18.73 -3.17
CA THR A 298 12.70 -19.33 -1.92
C THR A 298 14.21 -19.48 -1.94
N THR A 299 14.77 -19.99 -3.04
CA THR A 299 16.20 -20.34 -3.10
C THR A 299 17.07 -19.21 -3.63
N GLY A 300 16.50 -18.31 -4.43
CA GLY A 300 17.26 -17.49 -5.36
C GLY A 300 17.97 -18.34 -6.43
N ARG A 301 18.73 -17.66 -7.30
CA ARG A 301 19.66 -18.26 -8.27
C ARG A 301 20.72 -17.24 -8.71
N PRO A 302 21.80 -17.65 -9.38
CA PRO A 302 22.67 -16.71 -10.10
C PRO A 302 21.88 -15.86 -11.10
N GLU A 303 22.29 -14.60 -11.29
CA GLU A 303 21.75 -13.71 -12.33
C GLU A 303 20.23 -13.43 -12.25
N MET A 304 19.67 -13.36 -11.04
CA MET A 304 18.29 -12.93 -10.82
C MET A 304 18.02 -11.55 -11.43
N SER A 305 16.91 -11.48 -12.18
CA SER A 305 16.32 -10.24 -12.65
C SER A 305 15.88 -9.36 -11.47
N LYS A 306 15.58 -8.08 -11.76
CA LYS A 306 15.02 -7.16 -10.75
C LYS A 306 13.74 -7.72 -10.12
N LEU A 307 12.86 -8.30 -10.93
CA LEU A 307 11.59 -8.85 -10.47
C LEU A 307 11.80 -10.04 -9.52
N GLU A 308 12.71 -10.96 -9.87
CA GLU A 308 13.07 -12.08 -9.01
C GLU A 308 13.61 -11.60 -7.65
N LYS A 309 14.52 -10.61 -7.64
CA LYS A 309 15.03 -10.03 -6.40
C LYS A 309 13.92 -9.36 -5.58
N VAL A 310 13.00 -8.65 -6.24
CA VAL A 310 11.86 -8.00 -5.59
C VAL A 310 10.98 -9.01 -4.87
N VAL A 311 10.58 -10.11 -5.52
CA VAL A 311 9.72 -11.13 -4.91
C VAL A 311 10.45 -11.88 -3.79
N PHE A 312 11.72 -12.23 -4.01
CA PHE A 312 12.56 -12.86 -2.98
C PHE A 312 12.66 -12.01 -1.71
N LEU A 313 12.95 -10.71 -1.85
CA LEU A 313 13.04 -9.80 -0.71
C LEU A 313 11.69 -9.52 -0.08
N ALA A 314 10.63 -9.42 -0.88
CA ALA A 314 9.29 -9.19 -0.36
C ALA A 314 8.84 -10.36 0.54
N ASP A 315 9.05 -11.61 0.11
CA ASP A 315 8.71 -12.80 0.92
C ASP A 315 9.49 -12.85 2.23
N LEU A 316 10.77 -12.48 2.17
CA LEU A 316 11.65 -12.47 3.32
C LEU A 316 11.35 -11.33 4.30
N LEU A 317 10.92 -10.15 3.83
CA LEU A 317 10.91 -8.92 4.61
C LEU A 317 9.53 -8.29 4.82
N GLU A 318 8.45 -8.91 4.34
CA GLU A 318 7.08 -8.38 4.54
C GLU A 318 6.78 -8.08 6.01
N GLN A 319 5.88 -7.13 6.27
CA GLN A 319 5.72 -6.49 7.58
C GLN A 319 5.32 -7.44 8.72
N GLY A 320 4.69 -8.58 8.41
CA GLY A 320 4.33 -9.63 9.35
C GLY A 320 5.52 -10.47 9.85
N ARG A 321 6.69 -10.40 9.21
CA ARG A 321 7.91 -11.10 9.64
C ARG A 321 8.47 -10.47 10.92
N THR A 322 8.78 -11.31 11.90
CA THR A 322 9.17 -10.92 13.27
C THR A 322 10.43 -11.62 13.80
N TYR A 323 11.25 -12.20 12.92
CA TYR A 323 12.45 -12.93 13.30
C TYR A 323 13.65 -11.99 13.56
N ASP A 324 14.66 -12.48 14.27
CA ASP A 324 15.86 -11.71 14.62
C ASP A 324 16.54 -11.09 13.38
N GLU A 325 16.94 -9.83 13.50
CA GLU A 325 17.58 -9.03 12.46
C GLU A 325 16.67 -8.56 11.30
N VAL A 326 15.38 -8.91 11.27
CA VAL A 326 14.48 -8.52 10.16
C VAL A 326 14.43 -7.01 9.94
N ASP A 327 14.38 -6.20 11.00
CA ASP A 327 14.34 -4.73 10.89
C ASP A 327 15.67 -4.16 10.39
N THR A 328 16.80 -4.78 10.76
CA THR A 328 18.12 -4.43 10.23
C THR A 328 18.20 -4.73 8.74
N LEU A 329 17.67 -5.87 8.30
CA LEU A 329 17.62 -6.23 6.87
C LEU A 329 16.69 -5.32 6.06
N ARG A 330 15.50 -5.01 6.60
CA ARG A 330 14.57 -4.03 6.00
C ARG A 330 15.28 -2.69 5.81
N LYS A 331 15.96 -2.19 6.86
CA LYS A 331 16.73 -0.95 6.80
C LYS A 331 17.85 -1.03 5.76
N ALA A 332 18.58 -2.14 5.68
CA ALA A 332 19.66 -2.29 4.70
C ALA A 332 19.14 -2.24 3.26
N VAL A 333 18.02 -2.92 2.98
CA VAL A 333 17.35 -2.85 1.67
C VAL A 333 16.83 -1.44 1.42
N ASP A 334 16.27 -0.77 2.43
CA ASP A 334 15.79 0.63 2.37
C ASP A 334 16.92 1.63 2.08
N ASP A 335 18.13 1.38 2.59
CA ASP A 335 19.30 2.24 2.36
C ASP A 335 19.91 1.94 0.96
N ASP A 336 20.16 0.67 0.61
CA ASP A 336 20.62 0.22 -0.72
C ASP A 336 19.99 -1.14 -1.09
N PHE A 337 19.23 -1.17 -2.19
CA PHE A 337 18.47 -2.36 -2.57
C PHE A 337 19.37 -3.56 -2.92
N ASP A 338 20.46 -3.35 -3.67
CA ASP A 338 21.32 -4.45 -4.11
C ASP A 338 22.26 -4.91 -2.99
N GLU A 339 22.71 -4.01 -2.13
CA GLU A 339 23.52 -4.39 -0.97
C GLU A 339 22.67 -5.10 0.10
N GLY A 340 21.48 -4.57 0.40
CA GLY A 340 20.50 -5.24 1.26
C GLY A 340 20.11 -6.63 0.73
N PHE A 341 19.99 -6.78 -0.59
CA PHE A 341 19.77 -8.08 -1.23
C PHE A 341 20.88 -9.09 -0.91
N LYS A 342 22.16 -8.70 -1.06
CA LYS A 342 23.29 -9.58 -0.74
C LYS A 342 23.30 -9.98 0.74
N LEU A 343 23.01 -9.05 1.63
CA LEU A 343 22.92 -9.33 3.07
C LEU A 343 21.82 -10.36 3.38
N CYS A 344 20.67 -10.24 2.72
CA CYS A 344 19.57 -11.20 2.85
C CYS A 344 19.97 -12.60 2.34
N VAL A 345 20.63 -12.68 1.19
CA VAL A 345 21.12 -13.95 0.60
C VAL A 345 22.16 -14.62 1.50
N ASP A 346 23.14 -13.87 2.02
CA ASP A 346 24.16 -14.41 2.91
C ASP A 346 23.57 -14.84 4.26
N ARG A 347 22.62 -14.07 4.81
CA ARG A 347 21.88 -14.41 6.03
C ARG A 347 21.09 -15.70 5.88
N LEU A 348 20.36 -15.88 4.76
CA LEU A 348 19.62 -17.10 4.48
C LEU A 348 20.55 -18.33 4.45
N ASN A 349 21.68 -18.21 3.75
CA ASN A 349 22.65 -19.29 3.67
C ASN A 349 23.26 -19.65 5.04
N LYS A 350 23.68 -18.64 5.82
CA LYS A 350 24.19 -18.85 7.18
C LYS A 350 23.17 -19.52 8.10
N LEU A 351 21.89 -19.18 7.95
CA LEU A 351 20.83 -19.82 8.72
C LEU A 351 20.73 -21.31 8.36
N LEU A 352 20.70 -21.64 7.08
CA LEU A 352 20.60 -23.02 6.61
C LEU A 352 21.81 -23.85 7.06
N ASP A 353 23.02 -23.31 6.92
CA ASP A 353 24.26 -23.95 7.35
C ASP A 353 24.26 -24.27 8.86
N LYS A 354 23.65 -23.42 9.69
CA LYS A 354 23.50 -23.65 11.14
C LYS A 354 22.37 -24.61 11.49
N SER A 355 21.32 -24.65 10.68
CA SER A 355 20.10 -25.42 10.96
C SER A 355 20.23 -26.93 10.71
N GLY A 356 21.19 -27.34 9.88
CA GLY A 356 21.37 -28.73 9.46
C GLY A 356 20.35 -29.22 8.42
N TYR A 357 19.44 -28.36 7.93
CA TYR A 357 18.54 -28.70 6.83
C TYR A 357 19.31 -28.87 5.51
N GLU A 358 18.82 -29.78 4.65
CA GLU A 358 19.36 -29.95 3.31
C GLU A 358 19.20 -28.66 2.49
N LYS A 359 20.33 -28.06 2.14
CA LYS A 359 20.39 -26.84 1.35
C LYS A 359 20.38 -27.20 -0.14
N TYR A 360 19.32 -26.83 -0.83
CA TYR A 360 19.25 -27.00 -2.29
C TYR A 360 20.36 -26.21 -2.98
N TYR A 361 20.99 -26.79 -4.02
CA TYR A 361 22.22 -26.25 -4.61
C TYR A 361 22.08 -24.82 -5.12
N LEU A 362 20.90 -24.41 -5.62
CA LEU A 362 20.65 -23.06 -6.09
C LEU A 362 20.85 -21.99 -5.00
N THR A 363 20.55 -22.32 -3.74
CA THR A 363 20.73 -21.39 -2.62
C THR A 363 22.20 -21.07 -2.37
N GLY A 364 23.06 -22.09 -2.46
CA GLY A 364 24.51 -21.91 -2.40
C GLY A 364 25.05 -21.16 -3.63
N ALA A 365 24.64 -21.57 -4.82
CA ALA A 365 25.07 -20.92 -6.07
C ALA A 365 24.67 -19.43 -6.13
N CYS A 366 23.48 -19.08 -5.64
CA CYS A 366 23.02 -17.70 -5.50
C CYS A 366 23.98 -16.89 -4.61
N ARG A 367 24.32 -17.43 -3.44
CA ARG A 367 25.27 -16.78 -2.52
C ARG A 367 26.65 -16.61 -3.14
N ASP A 368 27.19 -17.65 -3.76
CA ASP A 368 28.53 -17.60 -4.34
C ASP A 368 28.61 -16.55 -5.46
N TYR A 369 27.55 -16.42 -6.26
CA TYR A 369 27.45 -15.40 -7.31
C TYR A 369 27.41 -13.96 -6.75
N TYR A 370 26.63 -13.71 -5.70
CA TYR A 370 26.37 -12.36 -5.19
C TYR A 370 27.27 -11.91 -4.04
N CYS A 371 27.79 -12.85 -3.27
CA CYS A 371 28.57 -12.62 -2.04
C CYS A 371 29.98 -13.22 -2.11
N GLY A 372 30.28 -14.03 -3.12
CA GLY A 372 31.62 -14.55 -3.36
C GLY A 372 32.63 -13.43 -3.62
N LYS A 373 33.85 -13.58 -3.11
CA LYS A 373 34.95 -12.69 -3.48
C LYS A 373 35.32 -12.97 -4.95
N LYS A 374 35.21 -11.96 -5.81
CA LYS A 374 35.80 -12.00 -7.15
C LYS A 374 37.31 -11.95 -7.10
#